data_AF-A0A650CG07-F1
#
_entry.id   AF-A0A650CG07-F1
#
_cell.length_a   1.000
_cell.length_b   1.000
_cell.length_c   1.000
_cell.angle_alpha   90.00
_cell.angle_beta   90.00
_cell.angle_gamma   90.00
#
_symmetry.space_group_name_H-M   'P 1'
#
loop_
_entity.id
_entity.type
_entity.pdbx_description
1 polymer ?
#
loop_
_entity_poly.entity_id
_entity_poly.type
_entity_poly.pdbx_seq_one_letter_code
_entity_poly.pdbx_strand_id
1 'polypeptide(L)'
;MDKLLIVPAILILILLSLIAASYFYPYFVSIKISIENSRYFYDLVCFTLNIDVKKPFDCYYVVNVTDIEVMGKVYNISKSYCIYTTSASEKINVNIPNSVADQIVNQSWVNMTVLITVNIISSINTMVVRHYHITGNFTNEYLNYLKQIYA
;
A
#
# COMPACT_ATOMS: atom_id res chain seq x y z
N MET A 1 -41.30 24.44 28.92
CA MET A 1 -40.50 23.26 29.34
C MET A 1 -39.79 22.61 28.16
N ASP A 2 -40.01 23.11 26.94
CA ASP A 2 -39.60 22.46 25.68
C ASP A 2 -38.15 22.72 25.27
N LYS A 3 -37.53 23.81 25.76
CA LYS A 3 -36.11 24.11 25.49
C LYS A 3 -35.13 23.19 26.23
N LEU A 4 -35.56 22.50 27.29
CA LEU A 4 -34.69 21.68 28.13
C LEU A 4 -34.33 20.32 27.48
N LEU A 5 -35.17 19.84 26.55
CA LEU A 5 -34.97 18.57 25.84
C LEU A 5 -34.26 18.72 24.48
N ILE A 6 -34.16 19.96 23.96
CA ILE A 6 -33.53 20.24 22.66
C ILE A 6 -32.03 19.95 22.71
N VAL A 7 -31.34 20.38 23.76
CA VAL A 7 -29.87 20.19 23.88
C VAL A 7 -29.49 18.70 23.97
N PRO A 8 -30.13 17.87 24.83
CA PRO A 8 -29.89 16.43 24.82
C PRO A 8 -30.19 15.75 23.48
N ALA A 9 -31.29 16.13 22.81
CA ALA A 9 -31.65 15.55 21.51
C ALA A 9 -30.62 15.87 20.42
N ILE A 10 -30.10 17.10 20.39
CA ILE A 10 -29.03 17.50 19.46
C ILE A 10 -27.75 16.70 19.74
N LEU A 11 -27.36 16.53 21.01
CA LEU A 11 -26.18 15.76 21.38
C LEU A 11 -26.29 14.29 20.94
N ILE A 12 -27.46 13.67 21.11
CA ILE A 12 -27.72 12.30 20.65
C ILE A 12 -27.60 12.20 19.12
N LEU A 13 -28.17 13.15 18.39
CA LEU A 13 -28.08 13.18 16.92
C LEU A 13 -26.63 13.34 16.44
N ILE A 14 -25.86 14.22 17.09
CA ILE A 14 -24.42 14.40 16.79
C ILE A 14 -23.69 13.08 17.04
N LEU A 15 -23.90 12.43 18.19
CA LEU A 15 -23.25 11.16 18.51
C LEU A 15 -23.59 10.07 17.50
N LEU A 16 -24.86 9.91 17.15
CA LEU A 16 -25.30 8.94 16.13
C LEU A 16 -24.69 9.24 14.76
N SER A 17 -24.57 10.52 14.38
CA SER A 17 -23.93 10.92 13.13
C SER A 17 -22.44 10.60 13.11
N LEU A 18 -21.74 10.76 14.23
CA LEU A 18 -20.32 10.42 14.36
C LEU A 18 -20.11 8.91 14.31
N ILE A 19 -20.96 8.12 14.97
CA ILE A 19 -20.91 6.65 14.90
C ILE A 19 -21.16 6.18 13.46
N ALA A 20 -22.20 6.72 12.81
CA ALA A 20 -22.50 6.39 11.42
C ALA A 20 -21.34 6.77 10.50
N ALA A 21 -20.76 7.97 10.66
CA ALA A 21 -19.60 8.40 9.89
C ALA A 21 -18.41 7.44 10.10
N SER A 22 -18.04 7.10 11.35
CA SER A 22 -16.96 6.16 11.63
C SER A 22 -17.22 4.74 11.11
N TYR A 23 -18.49 4.33 11.00
CA TYR A 23 -18.87 3.04 10.43
C TYR A 23 -18.74 3.01 8.90
N PHE A 24 -19.28 4.03 8.23
CA PHE A 24 -19.36 4.08 6.77
C PHE A 24 -18.07 4.57 6.11
N TYR A 25 -17.28 5.39 6.80
CA TYR A 25 -16.12 6.04 6.20
C TYR A 25 -15.07 5.09 5.58
N PRO A 26 -14.67 3.97 6.23
CA PRO A 26 -13.73 3.00 5.64
C PRO A 26 -14.12 2.48 4.25
N TYR A 27 -15.42 2.47 3.93
CA TYR A 27 -15.91 2.03 2.62
C TYR A 27 -15.69 3.07 1.51
N PHE A 28 -15.57 4.35 1.86
CA PHE A 28 -15.49 5.45 0.89
C PHE A 28 -14.12 6.11 0.79
N VAL A 29 -13.20 5.83 1.74
CA VAL A 29 -11.87 6.42 1.69
C VAL A 29 -11.17 6.10 0.37
N SER A 30 -10.50 7.08 -0.23
CA SER A 30 -9.69 6.87 -1.42
C SER A 30 -8.23 6.70 -1.00
N ILE A 31 -7.62 5.58 -1.42
CA ILE A 31 -6.20 5.28 -1.20
C ILE A 31 -5.53 5.30 -2.55
N LYS A 32 -4.47 6.10 -2.70
CA LYS A 32 -3.59 6.11 -3.86
C LYS A 32 -2.30 5.41 -3.49
N ILE A 33 -1.85 4.51 -4.35
CA ILE A 33 -0.64 3.74 -4.15
C ILE A 33 0.22 3.88 -5.40
N SER A 34 1.49 4.18 -5.24
CA SER A 34 2.48 4.22 -6.32
C SER A 34 3.78 3.54 -5.93
N ILE A 35 4.48 3.02 -6.93
CA ILE A 35 5.82 2.44 -6.79
C ILE A 35 6.82 3.43 -7.39
N GLU A 36 7.88 3.71 -6.65
CA GLU A 36 8.98 4.56 -7.08
C GLU A 36 10.33 3.88 -6.85
N ASN A 37 11.38 4.37 -7.53
CA ASN A 37 12.74 3.83 -7.42
C ASN A 37 12.81 2.30 -7.61
N SER A 38 11.99 1.76 -8.52
CA SER A 38 11.88 0.34 -8.81
C SER A 38 13.10 -0.18 -9.56
N ARG A 39 13.86 -1.03 -8.88
CA ARG A 39 15.10 -1.62 -9.41
C ARG A 39 15.30 -3.03 -8.90
N TYR A 40 16.14 -3.78 -9.58
CA TYR A 40 16.59 -5.09 -9.12
C TYR A 40 18.08 -5.31 -9.40
N PHE A 41 18.69 -6.14 -8.57
CA PHE A 41 20.08 -6.53 -8.62
C PHE A 41 20.15 -8.04 -8.34
N TYR A 42 20.39 -8.84 -9.39
CA TYR A 42 20.29 -10.30 -9.32
C TYR A 42 18.94 -10.76 -8.76
N ASP A 43 18.92 -11.33 -7.55
CA ASP A 43 17.76 -11.84 -6.85
C ASP A 43 17.10 -10.80 -5.92
N LEU A 44 17.71 -9.64 -5.72
CA LEU A 44 17.19 -8.59 -4.85
C LEU A 44 16.35 -7.59 -5.64
N VAL A 45 15.06 -7.48 -5.29
CA VAL A 45 14.15 -6.46 -5.80
C VAL A 45 13.99 -5.35 -4.76
N CYS A 46 14.20 -4.10 -5.19
CA CYS A 46 14.11 -2.91 -4.36
C CYS A 46 13.11 -1.91 -4.94
N PHE A 47 12.23 -1.35 -4.10
CA PHE A 47 11.35 -0.25 -4.48
C PHE A 47 10.90 0.56 -3.27
N THR A 48 10.43 1.78 -3.50
CA THR A 48 9.71 2.57 -2.51
C THR A 48 8.22 2.48 -2.79
N LEU A 49 7.45 2.08 -1.79
CA LEU A 49 5.99 2.06 -1.83
C LEU A 49 5.46 3.35 -1.22
N ASN A 50 4.84 4.20 -2.04
CA ASN A 50 4.22 5.44 -1.61
C ASN A 50 2.71 5.24 -1.50
N ILE A 51 2.15 5.60 -0.35
CA ILE A 51 0.73 5.50 -0.07
C ILE A 51 0.24 6.87 0.40
N ASP A 52 -0.77 7.36 -0.30
CA ASP A 52 -1.46 8.62 0.02
C ASP A 52 -2.94 8.31 0.30
N VAL A 53 -3.38 8.71 1.49
CA VAL A 53 -4.73 8.54 1.98
C VAL A 53 -5.33 9.90 2.28
N LYS A 54 -6.48 10.19 1.68
CA LYS A 54 -7.26 11.37 2.08
C LYS A 54 -7.77 11.14 3.50
N LYS A 55 -7.39 12.03 4.43
CA LYS A 55 -7.83 11.98 5.83
C LYS A 55 -9.02 12.90 6.04
N PRO A 56 -10.24 12.34 6.07
CA PRO A 56 -11.09 12.70 7.20
C PRO A 56 -11.36 11.48 8.09
N PHE A 57 -11.46 11.72 9.40
CA PHE A 57 -11.78 10.72 10.43
C PHE A 57 -10.67 9.70 10.78
N ASP A 58 -10.72 9.27 12.04
CA ASP A 58 -9.67 8.57 12.78
C ASP A 58 -9.59 7.10 12.37
N CYS A 59 -9.13 6.85 11.14
CA CYS A 59 -8.79 5.52 10.64
C CYS A 59 -7.28 5.32 10.66
N TYR A 60 -6.85 4.10 10.95
CA TYR A 60 -5.48 3.65 10.73
C TYR A 60 -5.47 2.55 9.67
N TYR A 61 -4.36 2.45 8.96
CA TYR A 61 -4.20 1.57 7.82
C TYR A 61 -3.09 0.57 8.12
N VAL A 62 -3.35 -0.71 7.94
CA VAL A 62 -2.34 -1.76 7.95
C VAL A 62 -2.12 -2.20 6.52
N VAL A 63 -0.91 -1.98 6.02
CA VAL A 63 -0.53 -2.26 4.64
C VAL A 63 0.33 -3.50 4.63
N ASN A 64 -0.14 -4.52 3.93
CA ASN A 64 0.56 -5.78 3.71
C ASN A 64 0.93 -5.89 2.25
N VAL A 65 2.22 -5.88 1.94
CA VAL A 65 2.72 -6.33 0.65
C VAL A 65 2.87 -7.83 0.71
N THR A 66 1.94 -8.54 0.06
CA THR A 66 1.83 -9.99 0.21
C THR A 66 2.68 -10.71 -0.82
N ASP A 67 2.63 -10.25 -2.07
CA ASP A 67 3.23 -10.95 -3.19
C ASP A 67 3.83 -10.00 -4.22
N ILE A 68 4.75 -10.53 -5.02
CA ILE A 68 5.21 -9.92 -6.26
C ILE A 68 5.01 -10.92 -7.38
N GLU A 69 4.39 -10.45 -8.46
CA GLU A 69 4.28 -11.17 -9.71
C GLU A 69 5.39 -10.71 -10.67
N VAL A 70 6.18 -11.67 -11.15
CA VAL A 70 7.23 -11.46 -12.13
C VAL A 70 7.06 -12.48 -13.24
N MET A 71 6.90 -12.02 -14.49
CA MET A 71 6.69 -12.87 -15.67
C MET A 71 5.53 -13.89 -15.51
N GLY A 72 4.41 -13.47 -14.93
CA GLY A 72 3.23 -14.32 -14.73
C GLY A 72 3.34 -15.33 -13.59
N LYS A 73 4.41 -15.27 -12.80
CA LYS A 73 4.62 -16.12 -11.61
C LYS A 73 4.55 -15.28 -10.36
N VAL A 74 3.79 -15.73 -9.36
CA VAL A 74 3.55 -15.01 -8.10
C VAL A 74 4.44 -15.57 -6.99
N TYR A 75 5.08 -14.68 -6.24
CA TYR A 75 5.98 -15.03 -5.14
C TYR A 75 5.59 -14.27 -3.87
N ASN A 76 5.42 -15.01 -2.78
CA ASN A 76 5.09 -14.44 -1.48
C ASN A 76 6.32 -13.78 -0.85
N ILE A 77 6.17 -12.55 -0.36
CA ILE A 77 7.23 -11.75 0.26
C ILE A 77 6.85 -11.16 1.63
N SER A 78 5.56 -11.20 1.99
CA SER A 78 4.94 -10.73 3.25
C SER A 78 5.72 -9.65 4.02
N LYS A 79 5.48 -8.38 3.69
CA LYS A 79 5.94 -7.20 4.44
C LYS A 79 4.75 -6.38 4.94
N SER A 80 4.72 -6.07 6.23
CA SER A 80 3.62 -5.31 6.85
C SER A 80 4.12 -4.03 7.48
N TYR A 81 3.37 -2.94 7.34
CA TYR A 81 3.59 -1.71 8.08
C TYR A 81 2.27 -0.95 8.31
N CYS A 82 2.28 -0.05 9.30
CA CYS A 82 1.10 0.72 9.69
C CYS A 82 1.25 2.18 9.25
N ILE A 83 0.15 2.79 8.82
CA ILE A 83 0.05 4.20 8.46
C ILE A 83 -0.99 4.86 9.38
N TYR A 84 -0.56 5.88 10.10
CA TYR A 84 -1.41 6.70 10.99
C TYR A 84 -1.57 8.15 10.47
N THR A 85 -0.86 8.48 9.40
CA THR A 85 -0.76 9.80 8.78
C THR A 85 -1.53 9.85 7.45
N THR A 86 -1.55 11.02 6.81
CA THR A 86 -2.17 11.20 5.47
C THR A 86 -1.36 10.54 4.37
N SER A 87 -0.07 10.31 4.59
CA SER A 87 0.80 9.64 3.64
C SER A 87 1.95 8.94 4.36
N ALA A 88 2.46 7.89 3.73
CA ALA A 88 3.66 7.19 4.17
C ALA A 88 4.40 6.61 2.96
N SER A 89 5.70 6.49 3.13
CA SER A 89 6.62 5.91 2.16
C SER A 89 7.45 4.85 2.85
N GLU A 90 7.46 3.63 2.32
CA GLU A 90 8.23 2.53 2.87
C GLU A 90 9.18 1.95 1.83
N LYS A 91 10.44 1.69 2.22
CA LYS A 91 11.40 1.03 1.35
C LYS A 91 11.26 -0.47 1.49
N ILE A 92 11.03 -1.14 0.37
CA ILE A 92 10.79 -2.58 0.32
C ILE A 92 11.93 -3.23 -0.44
N ASN A 93 12.62 -4.12 0.26
CA ASN A 93 13.70 -4.95 -0.26
C ASN A 93 13.30 -6.40 -0.04
N VAL A 94 13.24 -7.18 -1.13
CA VAL A 94 12.79 -8.57 -1.11
C VAL A 94 13.61 -9.41 -2.06
N ASN A 95 13.93 -10.63 -1.63
CA ASN A 95 14.61 -11.58 -2.49
C ASN A 95 13.57 -12.40 -3.24
N ILE A 96 13.71 -12.45 -4.56
CA ILE A 96 12.96 -13.39 -5.40
C ILE A 96 13.76 -14.69 -5.55
N PRO A 97 13.12 -15.83 -5.86
CA PRO A 97 13.86 -17.08 -6.02
C PRO A 97 14.88 -17.01 -7.18
N ASN A 98 16.04 -17.64 -7.01
CA ASN A 98 17.11 -17.66 -8.02
C ASN A 98 16.61 -18.13 -9.40
N SER A 99 15.70 -19.11 -9.45
CA SER A 99 15.11 -19.57 -10.71
C SER A 99 14.46 -18.46 -11.53
N VAL A 100 13.96 -17.40 -10.86
CA VAL A 100 13.34 -16.22 -11.47
C VAL A 100 14.40 -15.19 -11.81
N ALA A 101 15.31 -14.93 -10.86
CA ALA A 101 16.45 -14.03 -11.05
C ALA A 101 17.23 -14.40 -12.31
N ASP A 102 17.52 -15.69 -12.51
CA ASP A 102 18.23 -16.22 -13.67
C ASP A 102 17.49 -15.97 -15.00
N GLN A 103 16.15 -15.92 -14.98
CA GLN A 103 15.34 -15.60 -16.17
C GLN A 103 15.38 -14.11 -16.52
N ILE A 104 15.55 -13.24 -15.51
CA ILE A 104 15.50 -11.78 -15.70
C ILE A 104 16.88 -11.10 -15.70
N VAL A 105 17.96 -11.80 -15.33
CA VAL A 105 19.30 -11.22 -15.13
C VAL A 105 19.85 -10.47 -16.35
N ASN A 106 19.49 -10.91 -17.55
CA ASN A 106 19.94 -10.32 -18.82
C ASN A 106 18.97 -9.25 -19.37
N GLN A 107 17.84 -9.01 -18.71
CA GLN A 107 16.88 -7.99 -19.11
C GLN A 107 17.32 -6.63 -18.57
N SER A 108 17.24 -5.57 -19.39
CA SER A 108 17.52 -4.21 -18.91
C SER A 108 16.43 -3.69 -17.97
N TRP A 109 15.21 -4.19 -18.13
CA TRP A 109 14.06 -3.85 -17.31
C TRP A 109 13.01 -4.97 -17.36
N VAL A 110 12.19 -5.08 -16.32
CA VAL A 110 11.10 -6.05 -16.21
C VAL A 110 9.89 -5.40 -15.53
N ASN A 111 8.70 -5.63 -16.09
CA ASN A 111 7.47 -5.26 -15.41
C ASN A 111 7.20 -6.25 -14.27
N MET A 112 7.03 -5.74 -13.06
CA MET A 112 6.63 -6.54 -11.90
C MET A 112 5.37 -5.93 -11.29
N THR A 113 4.44 -6.78 -10.89
CA THR A 113 3.20 -6.36 -10.22
C THR A 113 3.31 -6.67 -8.75
N VAL A 114 3.16 -5.65 -7.90
CA VAL A 114 3.17 -5.80 -6.45
C VAL A 114 1.73 -5.91 -5.97
N LEU A 115 1.43 -6.98 -5.23
CA LEU A 115 0.13 -7.25 -4.64
C LEU A 115 0.11 -6.75 -3.21
N ILE A 116 -0.85 -5.88 -2.92
CA ILE A 116 -0.92 -5.15 -1.65
C ILE A 116 -2.31 -5.31 -1.08
N THR A 117 -2.39 -5.74 0.17
CA THR A 117 -3.62 -5.78 0.94
C THR A 117 -3.58 -4.66 1.98
N VAL A 118 -4.58 -3.78 1.94
CA VAL A 118 -4.74 -2.69 2.90
C VAL A 118 -5.96 -2.96 3.78
N ASN A 119 -5.72 -3.12 5.08
CA ASN A 119 -6.78 -3.17 6.08
C ASN A 119 -7.02 -1.75 6.59
N ILE A 120 -8.22 -1.23 6.35
CA ILE A 120 -8.67 0.08 6.78
C ILE A 120 -9.50 -0.13 8.03
N ILE A 121 -9.04 0.40 9.17
CA ILE A 121 -9.69 0.16 10.46
C ILE A 121 -10.11 1.51 11.05
N SER A 122 -11.40 1.68 11.34
CA SER A 122 -11.92 2.88 11.97
C SER A 122 -11.81 2.85 13.49
N SER A 123 -12.02 4.00 14.13
CA SER A 123 -12.03 4.16 15.58
C SER A 123 -13.09 3.32 16.32
N ILE A 124 -14.12 2.84 15.63
CA ILE A 124 -15.11 1.90 16.18
C ILE A 124 -14.87 0.44 15.76
N ASN A 125 -13.65 0.15 15.28
CA ASN A 125 -13.19 -1.17 14.87
C ASN A 125 -13.95 -1.76 13.66
N THR A 126 -14.53 -0.92 12.80
CA THR A 126 -14.99 -1.37 11.48
C THR A 126 -13.78 -1.60 10.60
N MET A 127 -13.63 -2.82 10.07
CA MET A 127 -12.54 -3.19 9.17
C MET A 127 -13.06 -3.35 7.73
N VAL A 128 -12.40 -2.67 6.80
CA VAL A 128 -12.57 -2.86 5.36
C VAL A 128 -11.24 -3.28 4.77
N VAL A 129 -11.23 -4.41 4.06
CA VAL A 129 -10.03 -4.93 3.38
C VAL A 129 -10.10 -4.56 1.91
N ARG A 130 -8.98 -4.06 1.36
CA ARG A 130 -8.86 -3.76 -0.07
C ARG A 130 -7.58 -4.34 -0.63
N HIS A 131 -7.66 -4.80 -1.87
CA HIS A 131 -6.53 -5.38 -2.59
C HIS A 131 -6.15 -4.48 -3.76
N TYR A 132 -4.85 -4.28 -3.94
CA TYR A 132 -4.28 -3.44 -4.99
C TYR A 132 -3.21 -4.22 -5.74
N HIS A 133 -3.22 -4.06 -7.06
CA HIS A 133 -2.26 -4.66 -7.98
C HIS A 133 -1.56 -3.50 -8.68
N ILE A 134 -0.32 -3.23 -8.30
CA ILE A 134 0.43 -2.08 -8.81
C ILE A 134 1.59 -2.58 -9.66
N THR A 135 1.52 -2.34 -10.97
CA THR A 135 2.60 -2.69 -11.90
C THR A 135 3.61 -1.56 -12.01
N GLY A 136 4.86 -1.87 -11.71
CA GLY A 136 6.00 -0.97 -11.90
C GLY A 136 6.95 -1.51 -12.95
N ASN A 137 7.69 -0.60 -13.59
CA ASN A 137 8.82 -0.97 -14.44
C ASN A 137 10.10 -1.00 -13.59
N PHE A 138 10.65 -2.20 -13.35
CA PHE A 138 11.83 -2.40 -12.52
C PHE A 138 13.07 -2.45 -13.41
N THR A 139 14.04 -1.59 -13.14
CA THR A 139 15.27 -1.50 -13.94
C THR A 139 16.39 -2.35 -13.36
N ASN A 140 17.21 -2.94 -14.24
CA ASN A 140 18.35 -3.74 -13.84
C ASN A 140 19.54 -2.83 -13.49
N GLU A 141 19.82 -2.69 -12.20
CA GLU A 141 20.87 -1.79 -11.71
C GLU A 141 22.27 -2.29 -12.09
N TYR A 142 22.47 -3.61 -12.10
CA TYR A 142 23.75 -4.23 -12.48
C TYR A 142 24.10 -3.99 -13.95
N LEU A 143 23.17 -4.25 -14.86
CA LEU A 143 23.41 -4.02 -16.30
C LEU A 143 23.60 -2.53 -16.61
N ASN A 144 22.89 -1.64 -15.91
CA ASN A 144 23.08 -0.20 -16.05
C ASN A 144 24.48 0.23 -15.60
N TYR A 145 24.98 -0.33 -14.51
CA TYR A 145 26.35 -0.10 -14.04
C TYR A 145 27.40 -0.58 -15.04
N LEU A 146 27.25 -1.80 -15.59
CA LEU A 146 28.18 -2.31 -16.61
C LEU A 146 28.20 -1.41 -17.85
N LYS A 147 27.04 -0.94 -18.31
CA LYS A 147 26.96 -0.01 -19.44
C LYS A 147 27.69 1.30 -19.17
N GLN A 148 27.71 1.81 -17.94
CA GLN A 148 28.42 3.05 -17.61
C GLN A 148 29.94 2.88 -17.59
N ILE A 149 30.44 1.70 -17.20
CA ILE A 149 31.88 1.42 -17.13
C ILE A 149 32.46 1.13 -18.51
N TYR A 150 31.70 0.42 -19.35
CA TYR A 150 32.17 -0.07 -20.65
C TYR A 150 31.68 0.77 -21.84
N ALA A 151 31.01 1.90 -21.62
CA ALA A 151 30.67 2.89 -22.65
C ALA A 151 31.81 3.90 -22.85
#